data_AF-A0A1Y2RIW5-F1
#
_entry.id   AF-A0A1Y2RIW5-F1
#
_cell.length_a   1.000
_cell.length_b   1.000
_cell.length_c   1.000
_cell.angle_alpha   90.00
_cell.angle_beta   90.00
_cell.angle_gamma   90.00
#
_symmetry.space_group_name_H-M   'P 1'
#
loop_
_entity.id
_entity.type
_entity.pdbx_description
1 polymer ?
#
loop_
_entity_poly.entity_id
_entity_poly.type
_entity_poly.pdbx_seq_one_letter_code
_entity_poly.pdbx_strand_id
1 'polypeptide(L)'
;MDIKQQAVNEYLTQGFTYRQLASKYGVSRSTINTWVLVHQGIHDLPRSKRQNSYDLQQMKQGKKSKQKQVAISDAEQKIALLEKQLAWEKMRADALDTMINIAEKEL
;
A
#
# COMPACT_ATOMS: atom_id res chain seq x y z
N MET A 1 -12.44 16.43 33.54
CA MET A 1 -11.63 17.48 32.90
C MET A 1 -10.95 16.86 31.69
N ASP A 2 -11.07 17.48 30.51
CA ASP A 2 -10.40 16.99 29.30
C ASP A 2 -8.88 17.15 29.47
N ILE A 3 -8.11 16.08 29.19
CA ILE A 3 -6.64 16.06 29.28
C ILE A 3 -6.05 17.21 28.46
N LYS A 4 -6.69 17.56 27.33
CA LYS A 4 -6.29 18.68 26.48
C LYS A 4 -6.35 20.01 27.21
N GLN A 5 -7.46 20.29 27.89
CA GLN A 5 -7.67 21.54 28.61
C GLN A 5 -6.74 21.65 29.82
N GLN A 6 -6.48 20.53 30.52
CA GLN A 6 -5.51 20.49 31.61
C GLN A 6 -4.10 20.80 31.13
N ALA A 7 -3.64 20.14 30.06
CA ALA A 7 -2.31 20.37 29.51
C ALA A 7 -2.11 21.81 29.03
N VAL A 8 -3.14 22.42 28.41
CA VAL A 8 -3.09 23.83 27.98
C VAL A 8 -3.09 24.78 29.18
N ASN A 9 -3.90 24.53 30.20
CA ASN A 9 -3.95 25.38 31.38
C ASN A 9 -2.62 25.34 32.15
N GLU A 10 -2.03 24.16 32.35
CA GLU A 10 -0.71 24.02 32.98
C GLU A 10 0.39 24.70 32.17
N TYR A 11 0.33 24.65 30.84
CA TYR A 11 1.26 25.40 29.98
C TYR A 11 1.15 26.92 30.22
N LEU A 12 -0.08 27.46 30.25
CA LEU A 12 -0.32 28.90 30.36
C LEU A 12 -0.08 29.46 31.78
N THR A 13 -0.32 28.66 32.81
CA THR A 13 -0.29 29.11 34.22
C THR A 13 0.98 28.71 34.97
N GLN A 14 1.49 27.50 34.73
CA GLN A 14 2.58 26.91 35.52
C GLN A 14 3.94 26.97 34.79
N GLY A 15 3.97 27.44 33.53
CA GLY A 15 5.21 27.60 32.76
C GLY A 15 5.90 26.30 32.37
N PHE A 16 5.18 25.17 32.38
CA PHE A 16 5.73 23.88 31.94
C PHE A 16 6.09 23.92 30.45
N THR A 17 7.19 23.28 30.09
CA THR A 17 7.56 23.13 28.67
C THR A 17 6.72 22.05 28.00
N TYR A 18 6.55 22.14 26.67
CA TYR A 18 5.85 21.10 25.90
C TYR A 18 6.43 19.69 26.05
N ARG A 19 7.75 19.57 26.32
CA ARG A 19 8.40 18.27 26.55
C ARG A 19 8.02 17.66 27.91
N GLN A 20 7.91 18.49 28.94
CA GLN A 20 7.49 18.05 30.26
C GLN A 20 6.02 17.62 30.25
N LEU A 21 5.16 18.40 29.59
CA LEU A 21 3.74 18.06 29.41
C LEU A 21 3.58 16.79 28.57
N ALA A 22 4.33 16.65 27.48
CA ALA A 22 4.35 15.43 26.67
C ALA A 22 4.67 14.17 27.51
N SER A 23 5.67 14.27 28.39
CA SER A 23 6.08 13.17 29.26
C SER A 23 5.04 12.88 30.34
N LYS A 24 4.43 13.92 30.92
CA LYS A 24 3.40 13.82 31.97
C LYS A 24 2.11 13.19 31.46
N TYR A 25 1.67 13.56 30.26
CA TYR A 25 0.40 13.12 29.67
C TYR A 25 0.54 11.96 28.67
N GLY A 26 1.77 11.48 28.42
CA GLY A 26 2.02 10.37 27.49
C GLY A 26 1.69 10.69 26.03
N VAL A 27 1.72 11.97 25.64
CA VAL A 27 1.40 12.42 24.27
C VAL A 27 2.61 13.05 23.61
N SER A 28 2.60 13.12 22.28
CA SER A 28 3.71 13.75 21.57
C SER A 28 3.78 15.26 21.87
N ARG A 29 5.00 15.82 21.87
CA ARG A 29 5.22 17.27 21.98
C ARG A 29 4.45 18.06 20.90
N SER A 30 4.34 17.49 19.70
CA SER A 30 3.58 18.09 18.59
C SER A 30 2.09 18.16 18.91
N THR A 31 1.55 17.15 19.59
CA THR A 31 0.14 17.10 20.03
C THR A 31 -0.17 18.21 21.03
N ILE A 32 0.70 18.41 22.03
CA ILE A 32 0.56 19.52 22.99
C ILE A 32 0.57 20.88 22.27
N ASN A 33 1.52 21.07 21.34
CA ASN A 33 1.60 22.30 20.55
C ASN A 33 0.31 22.54 19.75
N THR A 34 -0.26 21.50 19.14
CA THR A 34 -1.55 21.61 18.44
C THR A 34 -2.68 22.02 19.39
N TRP A 35 -2.76 21.44 20.59
CA TRP A 35 -3.79 21.83 21.56
C TRP A 35 -3.69 23.29 21.99
N VAL A 36 -2.46 23.78 22.18
CA VAL A 36 -2.21 25.19 22.51
C VAL A 36 -2.59 26.11 21.34
N LEU A 37 -2.22 25.77 20.11
CA LEU A 37 -2.60 26.53 18.90
C LEU A 37 -4.12 26.60 18.73
N VAL A 38 -4.80 25.48 18.89
CA VAL A 38 -6.27 25.38 18.85
C VAL A 38 -6.89 26.24 19.95
N HIS A 39 -6.36 26.20 21.17
CA HIS A 39 -6.84 27.07 22.26
C HIS A 39 -6.62 28.56 21.98
N GLN A 40 -5.57 28.91 21.21
CA GLN A 40 -5.30 30.28 20.78
C GLN A 40 -6.14 30.73 19.57
N GLY A 41 -7.08 29.89 19.10
CA GLY A 41 -7.94 30.18 17.95
C GLY A 41 -7.30 29.91 16.59
N ILE A 42 -6.11 29.29 16.56
CA ILE A 42 -5.45 28.88 15.31
C ILE A 42 -5.95 27.48 14.96
N HIS A 43 -6.92 27.45 14.06
CA HIS A 43 -7.48 26.23 13.47
C HIS A 43 -7.14 26.14 11.98
N ASP A 44 -7.30 24.95 11.40
CA ASP A 44 -7.23 24.73 9.95
C ASP A 44 -5.94 25.21 9.26
N LEU A 45 -4.81 25.06 9.93
CA LEU A 45 -3.50 25.30 9.33
C LEU A 45 -3.34 24.45 8.05
N PRO A 46 -3.02 25.05 6.89
CA PRO A 46 -2.84 24.31 5.67
C PRO A 46 -1.69 23.30 5.81
N ARG A 47 -1.87 22.11 5.23
CA ARG A 47 -0.81 21.10 5.20
C ARG A 47 0.44 21.65 4.52
N SER A 48 1.59 21.27 5.06
CA SER A 48 2.88 21.60 4.47
C SER A 48 3.03 20.97 3.08
N LYS A 49 3.78 21.62 2.19
CA LYS A 49 4.16 21.07 0.88
C LYS A 49 4.76 19.66 0.99
N ARG A 50 5.56 19.39 2.03
CA ARG A 50 6.16 18.07 2.28
C ARG A 50 5.11 17.00 2.59
N GLN A 51 4.08 17.34 3.35
CA GLN A 51 3.00 16.42 3.69
C GLN A 51 2.19 16.07 2.42
N ASN A 52 1.85 17.08 1.62
CA ASN A 52 1.13 16.86 0.36
C ASN A 52 1.94 16.01 -0.64
N SER A 53 3.26 16.23 -0.74
CA SER A 53 4.11 15.40 -1.61
C SER A 53 4.20 13.95 -1.15
N TYR A 54 4.23 13.72 0.17
CA TYR A 54 4.25 12.37 0.74
C TYR A 54 2.94 11.63 0.42
N ASP A 55 1.79 12.27 0.64
CA ASP A 55 0.48 11.69 0.33
C ASP A 55 0.38 11.32 -1.17
N LEU A 56 0.81 12.22 -2.06
CA LEU A 56 0.88 11.97 -3.51
C LEU A 56 1.79 10.79 -3.86
N GLN A 57 2.93 10.64 -3.18
CA GLN A 57 3.86 9.54 -3.40
C GLN A 57 3.24 8.20 -2.97
N GLN A 58 2.61 8.15 -1.80
CA GLN A 58 1.92 6.96 -1.30
C GLN A 58 0.79 6.53 -2.24
N MET A 59 -0.01 7.48 -2.74
CA MET A 59 -1.07 7.20 -3.72
C MET A 59 -0.52 6.62 -5.02
N LYS A 60 0.63 7.13 -5.50
CA LYS A 60 1.30 6.60 -6.71
C LYS A 60 1.84 5.18 -6.49
N GLN A 61 2.41 4.90 -5.32
CA GLN A 61 2.91 3.57 -4.99
C GLN A 61 1.79 2.52 -4.97
N GLY A 62 0.63 2.84 -4.37
CA GLY A 62 -0.53 1.95 -4.36
C GLY A 62 -1.13 1.67 -5.75
N LYS A 63 -1.03 2.62 -6.69
CA LYS A 63 -1.44 2.39 -8.08
C LYS A 63 -0.47 1.48 -8.84
N LYS A 64 0.84 1.65 -8.62
CA LYS A 64 1.88 0.81 -9.25
C LYS A 64 1.80 -0.64 -8.78
N SER A 65 1.55 -0.90 -7.50
CA SER A 65 1.41 -2.26 -6.99
C SER A 65 0.18 -2.98 -7.56
N LYS A 66 -0.95 -2.28 -7.68
CA LYS A 66 -2.16 -2.81 -8.35
C LYS A 66 -1.90 -3.14 -9.82
N GLN A 67 -1.27 -2.23 -10.57
CA GLN A 67 -0.92 -2.49 -11.98
C GLN A 67 0.01 -3.71 -12.14
N LYS A 68 0.98 -3.88 -11.23
CA LYS A 68 1.88 -5.04 -11.24
C LYS A 68 1.13 -6.35 -10.96
N GLN A 69 0.19 -6.36 -10.02
CA GLN A 69 -0.62 -7.57 -9.73
C GLN A 69 -1.51 -7.98 -10.91
N VAL A 70 -2.17 -7.03 -11.58
CA VAL A 70 -2.99 -7.32 -12.77
C VAL A 70 -2.12 -7.91 -13.88
N ALA A 71 -0.95 -7.32 -14.16
CA ALA A 71 -0.05 -7.82 -15.19
C ALA A 71 0.48 -9.24 -14.90
N ILE A 72 0.69 -9.60 -13.63
CA ILE A 72 1.11 -10.96 -13.25
C ILE A 72 -0.03 -11.96 -13.47
N SER A 73 -1.25 -11.63 -13.03
CA SER A 73 -2.45 -12.46 -13.26
C SER A 73 -2.68 -12.73 -14.75
N ASP A 74 -2.57 -11.70 -15.59
CA ASP A 74 -2.75 -11.83 -17.04
C ASP A 74 -1.66 -12.74 -17.66
N ALA A 75 -0.42 -12.64 -17.17
CA ALA A 75 0.67 -13.50 -17.62
C ALA A 75 0.46 -14.97 -17.21
N GLU A 76 0.00 -15.23 -15.99
CA GLU A 76 -0.32 -16.57 -15.50
C GLU A 76 -1.43 -17.24 -16.32
N GLN A 77 -2.49 -16.49 -16.65
CA GLN A 77 -3.56 -16.98 -17.52
C GLN A 77 -3.05 -17.33 -18.92
N LYS A 78 -2.14 -16.51 -19.46
CA LYS A 78 -1.54 -16.76 -20.77
C LYS A 78 -0.64 -18.00 -20.76
N ILE A 79 0.15 -18.20 -19.71
CA ILE A 79 0.99 -19.40 -19.54
C ILE A 79 0.11 -20.65 -19.51
N ALA A 80 -0.95 -20.67 -18.70
CA ALA A 80 -1.84 -21.82 -18.59
C ALA A 80 -2.53 -22.17 -19.93
N LEU A 81 -2.88 -21.17 -20.73
CA LEU A 81 -3.48 -21.39 -22.06
C LEU A 81 -2.46 -21.98 -23.05
N LEU A 82 -1.22 -21.45 -23.06
CA LEU A 82 -0.15 -21.96 -23.91
C LEU A 82 0.25 -23.38 -23.53
N GLU A 83 0.28 -23.72 -22.25
CA GLU A 83 0.54 -25.08 -21.77
C GLU A 83 -0.51 -26.08 -22.27
N LYS A 84 -1.79 -25.70 -22.24
CA LYS A 84 -2.88 -26.54 -22.80
C LYS A 84 -2.72 -26.74 -24.30
N GLN A 85 -2.38 -25.68 -25.04
CA GLN A 85 -2.17 -25.77 -26.49
C GLN A 85 -0.99 -26.70 -26.81
N LEU A 86 0.12 -26.58 -26.07
CA LEU A 86 1.30 -27.41 -26.25
C LEU A 86 1.01 -28.88 -25.94
N ALA A 87 0.22 -29.17 -24.90
CA ALA A 87 -0.22 -30.53 -24.61
C ALA A 87 -1.07 -31.13 -25.74
N TRP A 88 -1.96 -30.34 -26.35
CA TRP A 88 -2.78 -30.79 -27.48
C TRP A 88 -1.92 -31.07 -28.72
N GLU A 89 -0.97 -30.20 -29.05
CA GLU A 89 -0.06 -30.41 -30.19
C GLU A 89 0.83 -31.64 -29.98
N LYS A 90 1.31 -31.90 -28.76
CA LYS A 90 2.06 -33.13 -28.45
C LYS A 90 1.22 -34.38 -28.68
N MET A 91 0.00 -34.42 -28.15
CA MET A 91 -0.91 -35.56 -28.38
C MET A 91 -1.22 -35.77 -29.87
N ARG A 92 -1.35 -34.67 -30.63
CA ARG A 92 -1.55 -34.74 -32.08
C ARG A 92 -0.34 -35.33 -32.80
N ALA A 93 0.88 -34.93 -32.41
CA ALA A 93 2.12 -35.48 -32.96
C ALA A 93 2.25 -36.97 -32.67
N ASP A 94 2.04 -37.38 -31.41
CA ASP A 94 2.10 -38.80 -31.02
C ASP A 94 1.08 -39.65 -31.81
N ALA A 95 -0.14 -39.13 -32.01
CA ALA A 95 -1.15 -39.81 -32.82
C ALA A 95 -0.70 -39.97 -34.29
N LEU A 96 -0.08 -38.95 -34.88
CA LEU A 96 0.47 -39.03 -36.24
C LEU A 96 1.60 -40.06 -36.34
N ASP A 97 2.51 -40.09 -35.38
CA ASP A 97 3.58 -41.10 -35.33
C ASP A 97 3.02 -42.52 -35.25
N THR A 98 1.97 -42.75 -34.44
CA THR A 98 1.34 -44.08 -34.38
C THR A 98 0.70 -44.49 -35.71
N MET A 99 0.07 -43.55 -36.43
CA MET A 99 -0.52 -43.81 -37.75
C MET A 99 0.54 -44.14 -38.80
N ILE A 100 1.67 -43.43 -38.78
CA ILE A 100 2.81 -43.72 -39.67
C ILE A 100 3.34 -45.12 -39.41
N ASN A 101 3.58 -45.49 -38.15
CA ASN A 101 4.07 -46.82 -37.78
C ASN A 101 3.13 -47.97 -38.19
N ILE A 102 1.82 -47.74 -38.16
CA ILE A 102 0.84 -48.74 -38.62
C ILE A 102 0.92 -48.87 -40.14
N ALA A 103 0.94 -47.74 -40.86
CA ALA A 103 1.04 -47.73 -42.32
C ALA A 103 2.32 -48.39 -42.84
N GLU A 104 3.45 -48.21 -42.15
CA GLU A 104 4.72 -48.87 -42.49
C GLU A 104 4.71 -50.39 -42.26
N LYS A 105 3.88 -50.91 -41.36
CA LYS A 105 3.76 -52.35 -41.09
C LYS A 105 2.87 -53.10 -42.10
N GLU A 106 1.99 -52.39 -42.79
CA GLU A 106 1.07 -52.98 -43.77
C GLU A 106 1.65 -53.03 -45.20
N LEU A 107 2.92 -52.61 -45.36
CA LEU A 107 3.65 -52.51 -46.63
C LEU A 107 4.75 -53.58 -46.72
#